data_AF-A0A0M3J512-F1
#
_entry.id   AF-A0A0M3J512-F1
#
_cell.length_a   1.000
_cell.length_b   1.000
_cell.length_c   1.000
_cell.angle_alpha   90.00
_cell.angle_beta   90.00
_cell.angle_gamma   90.00
#
_symmetry.space_group_name_H-M   'P 1'
#
loop_
_entity.id
_entity.type
_entity.pdbx_description
1 polymer ?
#
loop_
_entity_poly.entity_id
_entity_poly.type
_entity_poly.pdbx_seq_one_letter_code
_entity_poly.pdbx_strand_id
1 'polypeptide(L)'
;MRESLFEMDSEEENELKAMKKGFQDSNDMRLFLFRNSESLTNICDHWMAKSFVNGKYERYDLNQPLELPHRNSMSAFKNDPPLTVIGSKMCEMISEALQAKAIEFDAVYCSPSLRCIQTAHKLTNAQKKKVLLRIEPMLYSFCEIHRLVSNFFVVCST
;
A
#
# COMPACT_ATOMS: atom_id res chain seq x y z
N MET A 1 32.97 -31.18 -29.63
CA MET A 1 31.58 -30.98 -29.18
C MET A 1 31.50 -29.54 -28.70
N ARG A 2 30.76 -28.69 -29.41
CA ARG A 2 30.58 -27.27 -29.05
C ARG A 2 29.62 -27.19 -27.86
N GLU A 3 30.06 -26.62 -26.76
CA GLU A 3 29.19 -25.96 -25.78
C GLU A 3 29.62 -24.49 -25.69
N SER A 4 29.37 -23.75 -26.77
CA SER A 4 29.25 -22.30 -26.71
C SER A 4 27.82 -21.98 -26.26
N LEU A 5 27.57 -22.07 -24.95
CA LEU A 5 26.34 -21.55 -24.34
C LEU A 5 26.68 -20.18 -23.73
N PHE A 6 26.43 -19.14 -24.53
CA PHE A 6 26.30 -17.74 -24.13
C PHE A 6 27.47 -17.20 -23.28
N GLU A 7 28.64 -17.03 -23.92
CA GLU A 7 29.49 -15.92 -23.50
C GLU A 7 28.70 -14.64 -23.81
N MET A 8 28.27 -13.95 -22.76
CA MET A 8 27.57 -12.69 -22.87
C MET A 8 28.53 -11.69 -23.51
N ASP A 9 28.19 -11.19 -24.71
CA ASP A 9 29.08 -10.32 -25.45
C ASP A 9 29.34 -9.06 -24.63
N SER A 10 30.60 -8.62 -24.61
CA SER A 10 31.02 -7.44 -23.85
C SER A 10 30.24 -6.17 -24.22
N GLU A 11 29.64 -6.15 -25.42
CA GLU A 11 28.73 -5.10 -25.89
C GLU A 11 27.38 -5.16 -25.16
N GLU A 12 26.74 -6.34 -25.02
CA GLU A 12 25.51 -6.49 -24.23
C GLU A 12 25.74 -6.18 -22.74
N GLU A 13 26.89 -6.56 -22.18
CA GLU A 13 27.25 -6.21 -20.80
C GLU A 13 27.43 -4.69 -20.63
N ASN A 14 28.01 -4.03 -21.64
CA ASN A 14 28.19 -2.58 -21.66
C ASN A 14 26.86 -1.84 -21.90
N GLU A 15 25.94 -2.39 -22.70
CA GLU A 15 24.58 -1.87 -22.87
C GLU A 15 23.77 -2.02 -21.59
N LEU A 16 23.85 -3.16 -20.89
CA LEU A 16 23.25 -3.36 -19.57
C LEU A 16 23.84 -2.41 -18.53
N LYS A 17 25.16 -2.18 -18.57
CA LYS A 17 25.83 -1.18 -17.72
C LYS A 17 25.43 0.25 -18.11
N ALA A 18 25.22 0.55 -19.40
CA ALA A 18 24.79 1.86 -19.88
C ALA A 18 23.31 2.14 -19.58
N MET A 19 22.42 1.14 -19.67
CA MET A 19 21.04 1.21 -19.21
C MET A 19 20.95 1.36 -17.69
N LYS A 20 21.80 0.66 -16.93
CA LYS A 20 21.93 0.85 -15.47
C LYS A 20 22.50 2.22 -15.12
N LYS A 21 23.47 2.72 -15.89
CA LYS A 21 24.11 4.04 -15.71
C LYS A 21 23.18 5.18 -16.11
N GLY A 22 22.34 5.00 -17.13
CA GLY A 22 21.29 5.94 -17.52
C GLY A 22 20.17 6.08 -16.49
N PHE A 23 20.05 5.11 -15.57
CA PHE A 23 19.15 5.19 -14.42
C PHE A 23 19.79 5.89 -13.20
N GLN A 24 21.08 6.23 -13.26
CA GLN A 24 21.86 6.59 -12.07
C GLN A 24 22.35 8.05 -12.03
N ASP A 25 21.98 8.91 -12.98
CA ASP A 25 22.49 10.31 -13.04
C ASP A 25 21.42 11.41 -13.26
N SER A 26 20.13 11.12 -13.11
CA SER A 26 19.11 12.17 -12.99
C SER A 26 18.54 12.18 -11.57
N ASN A 27 18.48 13.38 -10.97
CA ASN A 27 17.82 13.62 -9.68
C ASN A 27 16.29 13.60 -9.89
N ASP A 28 15.79 12.54 -10.51
CA ASP A 28 14.42 12.40 -10.97
C ASP A 28 13.54 11.97 -9.80
N MET A 29 12.92 12.96 -9.16
CA MET A 29 11.89 12.73 -8.17
C MET A 29 10.78 11.86 -8.76
N ARG A 30 10.64 10.64 -8.24
CA ARG A 30 9.59 9.69 -8.59
C ARG A 30 8.41 9.81 -7.64
N LEU A 31 7.23 10.00 -8.22
CA LEU A 31 5.97 10.03 -7.51
C LEU A 31 5.22 8.72 -7.72
N PHE A 32 4.96 7.98 -6.65
CA PHE A 32 4.09 6.81 -6.69
C PHE A 32 2.73 7.14 -6.06
N LEU A 33 1.67 6.86 -6.83
CA LEU A 33 0.30 7.08 -6.41
C LEU A 33 -0.40 5.74 -6.18
N PHE A 34 -0.73 5.43 -4.93
CA PHE A 34 -1.41 4.18 -4.58
C PHE A 34 -2.85 4.44 -4.21
N ARG A 35 -3.77 3.58 -4.67
CA ARG A 35 -5.12 3.54 -4.10
C ARG A 35 -5.10 2.81 -2.75
N ASN A 36 -6.00 3.17 -1.83
CA ASN A 36 -6.29 2.32 -0.68
C ASN A 36 -6.70 0.90 -1.10
N SER A 37 -6.31 -0.09 -0.30
CA SER A 37 -6.67 -1.49 -0.55
C SER A 37 -8.11 -1.81 -0.13
N GLU A 38 -8.53 -3.06 -0.35
CA GLU A 38 -9.87 -3.57 -0.03
C GLU A 38 -10.23 -3.32 1.45
N SER A 39 -11.40 -2.73 1.66
CA SER A 39 -11.93 -2.42 3.00
C SER A 39 -13.18 -3.24 3.30
N LEU A 40 -13.51 -3.42 4.59
CA LEU A 40 -14.67 -4.24 4.99
C LEU A 40 -16.00 -3.77 4.40
N THR A 41 -16.16 -2.47 4.13
CA THR A 41 -17.36 -1.94 3.45
C THR A 41 -17.52 -2.45 2.03
N ASN A 42 -16.46 -2.92 1.37
CA ASN A 42 -16.55 -3.45 0.01
C ASN A 42 -17.10 -4.88 -0.05
N ILE A 43 -17.10 -5.60 1.08
CA ILE A 43 -17.47 -7.02 1.13
C ILE A 43 -18.88 -7.20 1.69
N CYS A 44 -19.25 -6.43 2.72
CA CYS A 44 -20.55 -6.59 3.36
C CYS A 44 -21.04 -5.27 3.98
N ASP A 45 -22.17 -4.77 3.47
CA ASP A 45 -22.80 -3.51 3.93
C ASP A 45 -23.19 -3.53 5.43
N HIS A 46 -23.39 -4.72 6.00
CA HIS A 46 -23.84 -4.91 7.40
C HIS A 46 -22.81 -5.66 8.26
N TRP A 47 -21.53 -5.61 7.90
CA TRP A 47 -20.47 -6.34 8.61
C TRP A 47 -20.44 -5.99 10.11
N MET A 48 -20.66 -4.73 10.49
CA MET A 48 -20.66 -4.30 11.89
C MET A 48 -21.75 -4.97 12.73
N ALA A 49 -22.94 -5.17 12.16
CA ALA A 49 -24.05 -5.80 12.89
C ALA A 49 -23.75 -7.28 13.21
N LYS A 50 -22.94 -7.94 12.39
CA LYS A 50 -22.54 -9.33 12.58
C LYS A 50 -21.26 -9.49 13.41
N SER A 51 -20.32 -8.54 13.29
CA SER A 51 -19.02 -8.62 13.95
C SER A 51 -18.99 -8.07 15.37
N PHE A 52 -20.01 -7.34 15.83
CA PHE A 52 -20.04 -6.81 17.19
C PHE A 52 -21.09 -7.55 18.04
N VAL A 53 -20.63 -8.51 18.85
CA VAL A 53 -21.46 -9.29 19.77
C VAL A 53 -21.19 -8.82 21.19
N ASN A 54 -22.22 -8.41 21.93
CA ASN A 54 -22.10 -7.86 23.29
C ASN A 54 -21.08 -6.72 23.43
N GLY A 55 -20.96 -5.88 22.40
CA GLY A 55 -20.00 -4.77 22.36
C GLY A 55 -18.54 -5.18 22.13
N LYS A 56 -18.25 -6.46 21.88
CA LYS A 56 -16.92 -6.95 21.53
C LYS A 56 -16.85 -7.30 20.06
N TYR A 57 -15.71 -7.04 19.45
CA TYR A 57 -15.46 -7.46 18.08
C TYR A 57 -15.17 -8.96 18.02
N GLU A 58 -15.93 -9.66 17.21
CA GLU A 58 -15.77 -11.08 16.89
C GLU A 58 -15.76 -11.23 15.37
N ARG A 59 -14.70 -11.82 14.82
CA ARG A 59 -14.64 -12.12 13.39
C ARG A 59 -15.54 -13.32 13.09
N TYR A 60 -16.34 -13.21 12.04
CA TYR A 60 -17.17 -14.32 11.53
C TYR A 60 -16.71 -14.81 10.16
N ASP A 61 -15.86 -14.04 9.47
CA ASP A 61 -15.34 -14.34 8.13
C ASP A 61 -13.80 -14.25 8.14
N LEU A 62 -13.14 -15.16 7.41
CA LEU A 62 -11.68 -15.25 7.39
C LEU A 62 -11.01 -14.03 6.75
N ASN A 63 -11.72 -13.31 5.89
CA ASN A 63 -11.25 -12.08 5.29
C ASN A 63 -11.40 -10.86 6.22
N GLN A 64 -11.94 -11.03 7.42
CA GLN A 64 -11.97 -9.96 8.43
C GLN A 64 -10.68 -9.92 9.25
N PRO A 65 -10.22 -8.73 9.65
CA PRO A 65 -9.05 -8.62 10.51
C PRO A 65 -9.26 -9.38 11.81
N LEU A 66 -8.18 -9.95 12.35
CA LEU A 66 -8.25 -10.70 13.61
C LEU A 66 -8.70 -9.81 14.77
N GLU A 67 -8.22 -8.56 14.78
CA GLU A 67 -8.51 -7.57 15.79
C GLU A 67 -8.73 -6.20 15.13
N LEU A 68 -9.49 -5.34 15.79
CA LEU A 68 -9.69 -3.95 15.39
C LEU A 68 -8.81 -3.02 16.22
N PRO A 69 -8.33 -1.90 15.63
CA PRO A 69 -7.60 -0.91 16.40
C PRO A 69 -8.50 -0.31 17.49
N HIS A 70 -7.90 0.07 18.62
CA HIS A 70 -8.66 0.74 19.67
C HIS A 70 -9.22 2.08 19.19
N ARG A 71 -10.51 2.32 19.45
CA ARG A 71 -11.21 3.59 19.19
C ARG A 71 -12.17 3.89 20.33
N ASN A 72 -12.49 5.17 20.51
CA ASN A 72 -13.43 5.65 21.54
C ASN A 72 -14.83 5.02 21.43
N SER A 73 -15.25 4.69 20.21
CA SER A 73 -16.52 4.02 19.95
C SER A 73 -16.40 3.07 18.77
N MET A 74 -17.06 1.92 18.88
CA MET A 74 -17.22 0.94 17.80
C MET A 74 -17.94 1.56 16.59
N SER A 75 -18.84 2.52 16.83
CA SER A 75 -19.55 3.25 15.76
C SER A 75 -18.60 4.05 14.85
N ALA A 76 -17.38 4.34 15.30
CA ALA A 76 -16.37 5.02 14.48
C ALA A 76 -15.98 4.22 13.22
N PHE A 77 -16.11 2.89 13.25
CA PHE A 77 -15.83 2.03 12.09
C PHE A 77 -16.92 2.06 11.01
N LYS A 78 -18.08 2.66 11.30
CA LYS A 78 -19.18 2.78 10.33
C LYS A 78 -18.78 3.65 9.14
N ASN A 79 -18.12 4.77 9.42
CA ASN A 79 -17.68 5.74 8.41
C ASN A 79 -16.21 5.56 8.02
N ASP A 80 -15.46 4.77 8.79
CA ASP A 80 -14.02 4.58 8.61
C ASP A 80 -13.62 3.11 8.87
N PRO A 81 -14.01 2.21 7.96
CA PRO A 81 -13.80 0.77 8.10
C PRO A 81 -12.31 0.41 7.96
N PRO A 82 -11.87 -0.69 8.60
CA PRO A 82 -10.52 -1.21 8.41
C PRO A 82 -10.38 -1.92 7.06
N LEU A 83 -9.14 -2.21 6.69
CA LEU A 83 -8.80 -3.15 5.62
C LEU A 83 -9.24 -4.57 5.98
N THR A 84 -9.45 -5.35 4.92
CA THR A 84 -9.65 -6.79 4.98
C THR A 84 -8.31 -7.52 5.10
N VAL A 85 -8.33 -8.82 5.37
CA VAL A 85 -7.11 -9.65 5.40
C VAL A 85 -6.49 -9.73 4.01
N ILE A 86 -7.30 -9.97 2.97
CA ILE A 86 -6.87 -9.99 1.58
C ILE A 86 -6.29 -8.62 1.19
N GLY A 87 -6.99 -7.53 1.51
CA GLY A 87 -6.52 -6.17 1.21
C GLY A 87 -5.17 -5.87 1.88
N SER A 88 -4.99 -6.32 3.12
CA SER A 88 -3.70 -6.21 3.83
C SER A 88 -2.60 -7.03 3.16
N LYS A 89 -2.89 -8.28 2.74
CA LYS A 89 -1.93 -9.14 2.06
C LYS A 89 -1.53 -8.63 0.69
N MET A 90 -2.45 -8.04 -0.08
CA MET A 90 -2.10 -7.38 -1.34
C MET A 90 -1.06 -6.27 -1.13
N CYS A 91 -1.22 -5.44 -0.08
CA CYS A 91 -0.23 -4.41 0.24
C CYS A 91 1.13 -4.97 0.64
N GLU A 92 1.16 -6.05 1.41
CA GLU A 92 2.40 -6.72 1.80
C GLU A 92 3.14 -7.27 0.57
N MET A 93 2.43 -7.92 -0.36
CA MET A 93 3.01 -8.41 -1.62
C MET A 93 3.59 -7.27 -2.48
N ILE A 94 2.89 -6.13 -2.55
CA ILE A 94 3.41 -4.94 -3.26
C ILE A 94 4.65 -4.40 -2.55
N SER A 95 4.66 -4.36 -1.22
CA SER A 95 5.81 -3.92 -0.42
C SER A 95 7.06 -4.76 -0.72
N GLU A 96 6.91 -6.09 -0.76
CA GLU A 96 7.96 -7.03 -1.11
C GLU A 96 8.46 -6.83 -2.56
N ALA A 97 7.55 -6.60 -3.50
CA ALA A 97 7.90 -6.32 -4.89
C ALA A 97 8.70 -5.00 -5.04
N LEU A 98 8.32 -3.95 -4.30
CA LEU A 98 9.06 -2.68 -4.26
C LEU A 98 10.47 -2.88 -3.68
N GLN A 99 10.57 -3.64 -2.59
CA GLN A 99 11.85 -3.97 -1.97
C GLN A 99 12.76 -4.78 -2.92
N ALA A 100 12.20 -5.77 -3.63
CA ALA A 100 12.92 -6.58 -4.63
C ALA A 100 13.44 -5.74 -5.80
N LYS A 101 12.76 -4.64 -6.13
CA LYS A 101 13.19 -3.66 -7.14
C LYS A 101 14.10 -2.57 -6.59
N ALA A 102 14.49 -2.65 -5.31
CA ALA A 102 15.29 -1.65 -4.62
C ALA A 102 14.67 -0.23 -4.69
N ILE A 103 13.33 -0.15 -4.68
CA ILE A 103 12.61 1.12 -4.58
C ILE A 103 12.46 1.45 -3.10
N GLU A 104 13.17 2.49 -2.67
CA GLU A 104 13.09 3.02 -1.30
C GLU A 104 12.37 4.37 -1.30
N PHE A 105 11.61 4.62 -0.24
CA PHE A 105 10.80 5.83 -0.10
C PHE A 105 11.47 6.86 0.82
N ASP A 106 11.45 8.12 0.41
CA ASP A 106 11.96 9.23 1.22
C ASP A 106 10.86 9.85 2.07
N ALA A 107 9.66 9.97 1.50
CA ALA A 107 8.50 10.55 2.15
C ALA A 107 7.21 9.86 1.71
N VAL A 108 6.30 9.68 2.67
CA VAL A 108 5.11 8.85 2.56
C VAL A 108 3.95 9.69 3.14
N TYR A 109 3.00 10.14 2.29
CA TYR A 109 1.82 10.94 2.66
C TYR A 109 0.45 10.25 2.46
N CYS A 110 -0.36 10.12 3.53
CA CYS A 110 -1.69 9.49 3.52
C CYS A 110 -2.84 10.45 3.75
N SER A 111 -3.99 10.10 3.16
CA SER A 111 -5.30 10.49 3.66
C SER A 111 -5.53 10.04 5.11
N PRO A 112 -6.27 10.80 5.94
CA PRO A 112 -6.60 10.43 7.32
C PRO A 112 -7.54 9.21 7.46
N SER A 113 -8.05 8.66 6.35
CA SER A 113 -8.88 7.44 6.39
C SER A 113 -8.09 6.24 6.92
N LEU A 114 -8.69 5.42 7.79
CA LEU A 114 -8.08 4.22 8.37
C LEU A 114 -7.53 3.28 7.30
N ARG A 115 -8.32 3.00 6.26
CA ARG A 115 -7.90 2.18 5.11
C ARG A 115 -6.63 2.71 4.42
N CYS A 116 -6.49 4.03 4.28
CA CYS A 116 -5.32 4.65 3.65
C CYS A 116 -4.09 4.54 4.55
N ILE A 117 -4.26 4.80 5.85
CA ILE A 117 -3.20 4.68 6.85
C ILE A 117 -2.71 3.22 6.91
N GLN A 118 -3.62 2.25 6.97
CA GLN A 118 -3.28 0.83 6.99
C GLN A 118 -2.59 0.39 5.70
N THR A 119 -3.07 0.82 4.53
CA THR A 119 -2.41 0.52 3.24
C THR A 119 -0.98 1.07 3.21
N ALA A 120 -0.80 2.34 3.58
CA ALA A 120 0.52 2.96 3.61
C ALA A 120 1.46 2.25 4.59
N HIS A 121 0.97 1.96 5.80
CA HIS A 121 1.74 1.24 6.80
C HIS A 121 2.24 -0.10 6.28
N LYS A 122 1.37 -0.88 5.64
CA LYS A 122 1.71 -2.18 5.04
C LYS A 122 2.68 -2.06 3.87
N LEU A 123 2.49 -1.07 2.99
CA LEU A 123 3.41 -0.80 1.87
C LEU A 123 4.82 -0.41 2.32
N THR A 124 4.94 0.27 3.46
CA THR A 124 6.24 0.64 4.03
C THR A 124 6.89 -0.43 4.90
N ASN A 125 6.20 -1.54 5.17
CA ASN A 125 6.66 -2.51 6.16
C ASN A 125 7.92 -3.28 5.71
N ALA A 126 8.08 -3.53 4.41
CA ALA A 126 9.28 -4.18 3.86
C ALA A 126 10.40 -3.19 3.49
N GLN A 127 10.26 -1.89 3.77
CA GLN A 127 11.32 -0.91 3.49
C GLN A 127 12.49 -1.11 4.44
N LYS A 128 13.73 -0.99 3.95
CA LYS A 128 14.92 -1.14 4.81
C LYS A 128 15.04 0.03 5.78
N LYS A 129 14.67 1.23 5.31
CA LYS A 129 14.62 2.44 6.12
C LYS A 129 13.22 2.58 6.73
N LYS A 130 13.16 2.89 8.02
CA LYS A 130 11.90 3.28 8.67
C LYS A 130 11.49 4.66 8.18
N VAL A 131 10.40 4.71 7.41
CA VAL A 131 9.80 5.96 6.92
C VAL A 131 8.56 6.28 7.77
N LEU A 132 8.45 7.53 8.21
CA LEU A 132 7.29 7.99 8.98
C LEU A 132 6.13 8.31 8.03
N LEU A 133 4.92 7.87 8.40
CA LEU A 133 3.69 8.22 7.71
C LEU A 133 3.30 9.67 8.05
N ARG A 134 3.09 10.50 7.03
CA ARG A 134 2.62 11.88 7.16
C ARG A 134 1.15 11.93 6.79
N ILE A 135 0.27 12.19 7.76
CA ILE A 135 -1.17 12.23 7.53
C ILE A 135 -1.54 13.64 7.05
N GLU A 136 -2.00 13.73 5.81
CA GLU A 136 -2.39 14.97 5.15
C GLU A 136 -3.91 15.03 4.94
N PRO A 137 -4.64 15.89 5.69
CA PRO A 137 -6.10 16.02 5.55
C PRO A 137 -6.55 16.36 4.14
N MET A 138 -5.74 17.10 3.37
CA MET A 138 -6.05 17.48 1.98
C MET A 138 -6.03 16.30 1.00
N LEU A 139 -5.47 15.15 1.38
CA LEU A 139 -5.55 13.90 0.59
C LEU A 139 -6.83 13.11 0.85
N TYR A 140 -7.73 13.60 1.71
CA TYR A 140 -9.03 12.98 1.89
C TYR A 140 -9.88 13.13 0.62
N SER A 141 -10.57 12.05 0.23
CA SER A 141 -11.41 12.07 -0.97
C SER A 141 -12.47 13.15 -0.86
N PHE A 142 -12.64 13.92 -1.95
CA PHE A 142 -13.72 14.87 -2.09
C PHE A 142 -15.07 14.15 -2.03
N CYS A 143 -15.99 14.63 -1.19
CA CYS A 143 -17.36 14.14 -1.10
C CYS A 143 -18.15 14.52 -2.36
N GLU A 144 -18.82 13.53 -2.95
CA GLU A 144 -20.00 13.64 -3.84
C GLU A 144 -19.92 14.63 -5.00
N ILE A 145 -19.57 14.15 -6.21
CA ILE A 145 -20.20 14.57 -7.49
C ILE A 145 -19.81 13.64 -8.66
N HIS A 146 -18.70 12.89 -8.57
CA HIS A 146 -18.42 11.81 -9.52
C HIS A 146 -18.13 10.49 -8.80
N ARG A 147 -18.86 9.44 -9.19
CA ARG A 147 -18.89 8.07 -8.66
C ARG A 147 -17.57 7.28 -8.83
N LEU A 148 -16.43 7.96 -8.91
CA LEU A 148 -15.11 7.43 -9.23
C LEU A 148 -14.07 7.96 -8.23
N VAL A 149 -14.20 7.63 -6.95
CA VAL A 149 -13.30 8.14 -5.91
C VAL A 149 -12.38 7.03 -5.40
N SER A 150 -11.25 6.90 -6.08
CA SER A 150 -10.07 6.19 -5.60
C SER A 150 -9.40 7.07 -4.54
N ASN A 151 -9.31 6.61 -3.29
CA ASN A 151 -8.50 7.33 -2.31
C ASN A 151 -7.04 7.10 -2.66
N PHE A 152 -6.33 8.16 -3.03
CA PHE A 152 -4.93 8.07 -3.37
C PHE A 152 -4.03 8.39 -2.17
N PHE A 153 -2.86 7.78 -2.16
CA PHE A 153 -1.76 8.03 -1.26
C PHE A 153 -0.53 8.38 -2.11
N VAL A 154 0.22 9.39 -1.68
CA VAL A 154 1.39 9.88 -2.40
C VAL A 154 2.67 9.41 -1.72
N VAL A 155 3.49 8.65 -2.42
CA VAL A 155 4.85 8.30 -1.99
C VAL A 155 5.86 9.02 -2.89
N CYS A 156 6.77 9.79 -2.30
CA CYS A 156 7.91 10.37 -3.00
C CYS A 156 9.17 9.51 -2.77
N SER A 157 9.87 9.22 -3.85
CA SER A 157 11.19 8.58 -3.89
C SER A 157 12.09 9.46 -4.75
N THR A 158 13.28 9.78 -4.27
CA THR A 158 14.35 10.39 -5.08
C THR A 158 15.12 9.33 -5.88
#